data_AF-A0A962MK81-F1
#
_entry.id   AF-A0A962MK81-F1
#
_cell.length_a   1.000
_cell.length_b   1.000
_cell.length_c   1.000
_cell.angle_alpha   90.00
_cell.angle_beta   90.00
_cell.angle_gamma   90.00
#
_symmetry.space_group_name_H-M   'P 1'
#
loop_
_entity.id
_entity.type
_entity.pdbx_description
1 polymer ?
#
loop_
_entity_poly.entity_id
_entity_poly.type
_entity_poly.pdbx_seq_one_letter_code
_entity_poly.pdbx_strand_id
1 'polypeptide(L)'
;NQRGVISGMLNLSRNLGLITGSSVMGAVFAFAARTSDITSATPGAVENGFQITFVVAGGLAVFALSIAVINHIVLTRSFPREGAI
;
A
#
# COMPACT_ATOMS: atom_id res chain seq x y z
N ASN A 1 17.59 1.62 -23.88
CA ASN A 1 16.46 0.66 -24.05
C ASN A 1 15.90 0.11 -22.74
N GLN A 2 16.70 -0.16 -21.70
CA GLN A 2 16.19 -0.78 -20.45
C GLN A 2 15.28 0.14 -19.61
N ARG A 3 15.45 1.46 -19.70
CA ARG A 3 14.64 2.44 -18.96
C ARG A 3 13.13 2.34 -19.27
N GLY A 4 12.77 1.99 -20.51
CA GLY A 4 11.37 1.82 -20.92
C GLY A 4 10.70 0.58 -20.28
N VAL A 5 11.44 -0.53 -20.17
CA VAL A 5 10.96 -1.75 -19.49
C VAL A 5 10.82 -1.50 -17.99
N ILE A 6 11.79 -0.79 -17.39
CA ILE A 6 11.75 -0.42 -15.97
C ILE A 6 10.55 0.51 -15.68
N SER A 7 10.31 1.53 -16.51
CA SER A 7 9.13 2.40 -16.36
C SER A 7 7.81 1.67 -16.60
N GLY A 8 7.80 0.69 -17.53
CA GLY A 8 6.64 -0.16 -17.79
C GLY A 8 6.28 -1.01 -16.57
N MET A 9 7.25 -1.69 -15.97
CA MET A 9 7.02 -2.51 -14.77
C MET A 9 6.61 -1.65 -13.56
N LEU A 10 7.19 -0.46 -13.39
CA LEU A 10 6.81 0.47 -12.32
C LEU A 10 5.37 0.99 -12.49
N ASN A 11 4.96 1.27 -13.73
CA ASN A 11 3.60 1.72 -14.01
C ASN A 11 2.59 0.58 -13.77
N LEU A 12 2.93 -0.63 -14.22
CA LEU A 12 2.11 -1.81 -13.99
C LEU A 12 1.93 -2.09 -12.50
N SER A 13 3.02 -2.09 -11.72
CA SER A 13 2.95 -2.33 -10.27
C SER A 13 2.08 -1.30 -9.56
N ARG A 14 2.16 -0.02 -10.00
CA ARG A 14 1.29 1.04 -9.49
C ARG A 14 -0.17 0.78 -9.82
N ASN A 15 -0.50 0.48 -11.08
CA ASN A 15 -1.88 0.21 -11.47
C ASN A 15 -2.45 -1.01 -10.76
N LEU A 16 -1.67 -2.09 -10.67
CA LEU A 16 -2.04 -3.27 -9.91
C LEU A 16 -2.27 -2.93 -8.44
N GLY A 17 -1.40 -2.12 -7.82
CA GLY A 17 -1.59 -1.64 -6.45
C GLY A 17 -2.89 -0.84 -6.27
N LEU A 18 -3.26 0.00 -7.22
CA LEU A 18 -4.52 0.76 -7.17
C LEU A 18 -5.76 -0.15 -7.33
N ILE A 19 -5.74 -1.08 -8.28
CA ILE A 19 -6.84 -2.02 -8.51
C ILE A 19 -7.01 -2.93 -7.29
N THR A 20 -5.93 -3.58 -6.86
CA THR A 20 -5.95 -4.50 -5.70
C THR A 20 -6.29 -3.76 -4.41
N GLY A 21 -5.74 -2.57 -4.19
CA GLY A 21 -6.03 -1.73 -3.02
C GLY A 21 -7.51 -1.34 -2.93
N SER A 22 -8.10 -0.89 -4.04
CA SER A 22 -9.53 -0.56 -4.10
C SER A 22 -10.42 -1.76 -3.76
N SER A 23 -10.14 -2.93 -4.34
CA SER A 23 -10.89 -4.15 -4.05
C SER A 23 -10.74 -4.61 -2.59
N VAL A 24 -9.52 -4.60 -2.05
CA VAL A 24 -9.25 -5.00 -0.66
C VAL A 24 -9.94 -4.04 0.33
N MET A 25 -9.90 -2.73 0.10
CA MET A 25 -10.56 -1.76 0.98
C MET A 25 -12.08 -2.00 1.05
N GLY A 26 -12.74 -2.27 -0.08
CA GLY A 26 -14.17 -2.60 -0.10
C GLY A 26 -14.49 -3.88 0.67
N ALA A 27 -13.65 -4.91 0.54
CA ALA A 27 -13.80 -6.17 1.27
C ALA A 27 -13.57 -6.00 2.79
N VAL A 28 -12.54 -5.25 3.19
CA VAL A 28 -12.25 -4.94 4.60
C VAL A 28 -13.39 -4.15 5.22
N PHE A 29 -13.91 -3.14 4.52
CA PHE A 29 -15.06 -2.36 4.99
C PHE A 29 -16.29 -3.26 5.20
N ALA A 30 -16.65 -4.08 4.20
CA ALA A 30 -17.79 -4.99 4.29
C ALA A 30 -17.65 -5.98 5.46
N PHE A 31 -16.45 -6.53 5.66
CA PHE A 31 -16.14 -7.40 6.78
C PHE A 31 -16.24 -6.67 8.13
N ALA A 32 -15.66 -5.48 8.23
CA ALA A 32 -15.57 -4.68 9.45
C ALA A 32 -16.94 -4.11 9.90
N ALA A 33 -17.78 -3.75 8.94
CA ALA A 33 -19.14 -3.28 9.20
C ALA A 33 -20.05 -4.39 9.74
N ARG A 34 -19.67 -5.68 9.61
CA ARG A 34 -20.42 -6.88 10.08
C ARG A 34 -21.92 -6.84 9.74
N THR A 35 -22.28 -6.17 8.65
CA THR A 35 -23.65 -6.09 8.16
C THR A 35 -23.75 -6.86 6.85
N SER A 36 -24.61 -7.87 6.82
CA SER A 36 -24.98 -8.55 5.58
C SER A 36 -25.83 -7.65 4.66
N ASP A 37 -26.38 -6.55 5.21
CA ASP A 37 -27.22 -5.61 4.49
C ASP A 37 -26.77 -4.16 4.76
N ILE A 38 -26.04 -3.58 3.81
CA ILE A 38 -25.51 -2.21 3.89
C ILE A 38 -26.65 -1.19 3.99
N THR A 39 -27.84 -1.53 3.49
CA THR A 39 -29.00 -0.62 3.50
C THR A 39 -29.62 -0.44 4.89
N SER A 40 -29.35 -1.38 5.82
CA SER A 40 -29.78 -1.34 7.22
C SER A 40 -28.63 -1.05 8.20
N ALA A 41 -27.47 -0.63 7.69
CA ALA A 41 -26.30 -0.38 8.51
C ALA A 41 -26.57 0.76 9.50
N THR A 42 -26.42 0.48 10.80
CA THR A 42 -26.48 1.52 11.83
C THR A 42 -25.29 2.49 11.67
N PRO A 43 -25.43 3.78 12.05
CA PRO A 43 -24.34 4.75 11.95
C PRO A 43 -23.03 4.28 12.60
N GLY A 44 -23.12 3.57 13.73
CA GLY A 44 -21.95 3.00 14.42
C GLY A 44 -21.25 1.87 13.64
N ALA A 45 -21.97 1.10 12.82
CA ALA A 45 -21.38 0.06 11.97
C ALA A 45 -20.56 0.67 10.82
N VAL A 46 -21.05 1.77 10.24
CA VAL A 46 -20.34 2.51 9.19
C VAL A 46 -19.10 3.18 9.75
N GLU A 47 -19.19 3.80 10.94
CA GLU A 47 -18.05 4.39 11.65
C GLU A 47 -16.95 3.35 11.88
N ASN A 48 -17.31 2.19 12.45
CA ASN A 48 -16.34 1.12 12.71
C ASN A 48 -15.72 0.56 11.41
N GLY A 49 -16.53 0.39 10.36
CA GLY A 49 -16.05 -0.04 9.04
C GLY A 49 -15.03 0.92 8.45
N PHE A 50 -15.28 2.23 8.54
CA PHE A 50 -14.36 3.27 8.07
C PHE A 50 -13.06 3.28 8.87
N GLN A 51 -13.14 3.29 10.20
CA GLN A 51 -11.96 3.30 11.07
C GLN A 51 -11.05 2.10 10.79
N ILE A 52 -11.61 0.89 10.73
CA ILE A 52 -10.83 -0.33 10.47
C ILE A 52 -10.17 -0.27 9.08
N THR A 53 -10.91 0.15 8.05
CA THR A 53 -10.37 0.25 6.69
C THR A 53 -9.19 1.24 6.63
N PHE A 54 -9.30 2.38 7.30
CA PHE A 54 -8.20 3.36 7.38
C PHE A 54 -7.01 2.88 8.21
N VAL A 55 -7.23 2.16 9.31
CA VAL A 55 -6.13 1.56 10.09
C VAL A 55 -5.37 0.54 9.25
N VAL A 56 -6.08 -0.32 8.50
CA VAL A 56 -5.45 -1.28 7.59
C VAL A 56 -4.65 -0.55 6.50
N ALA A 57 -5.23 0.48 5.88
CA ALA A 57 -4.55 1.28 4.87
C ALA A 57 -3.28 1.95 5.42
N GLY A 58 -3.38 2.56 6.61
CA GLY A 58 -2.24 3.17 7.30
C GLY A 58 -1.15 2.14 7.62
N GLY A 59 -1.52 0.95 8.10
CA GLY A 59 -0.60 -0.14 8.37
C GLY A 59 0.16 -0.59 7.11
N LEU A 60 -0.54 -0.78 5.99
CA LEU A 60 0.08 -1.11 4.70
C LEU A 60 1.01 0.01 4.20
N ALA A 61 0.64 1.27 4.39
CA ALA A 61 1.49 2.41 4.03
C ALA A 61 2.79 2.43 4.84
N VAL A 62 2.72 2.25 6.16
CA VAL A 62 3.89 2.17 7.05
C VAL A 62 4.78 0.98 6.68
N PHE A 63 4.17 -0.17 6.38
CA PHE A 63 4.90 -1.35 5.92
C PHE A 63 5.66 -1.10 4.61
N ALA A 64 5.00 -0.52 3.61
CA ALA A 64 5.63 -0.14 2.35
C ALA A 64 6.76 0.89 2.54
N LEU A 65 6.56 1.87 3.42
CA LEU A 65 7.56 2.89 3.74
C LEU A 65 8.80 2.27 4.40
N SER A 66 8.59 1.30 5.31
CA SER A 66 9.68 0.57 5.97
C SER A 66 10.53 -0.18 4.94
N ILE A 67 9.91 -0.88 3.99
CA ILE A 67 10.62 -1.55 2.88
C ILE A 67 11.41 -0.54 2.05
N ALA A 68 10.78 0.58 1.68
CA ALA A 68 11.42 1.62 0.86
C ALA A 68 12.66 2.22 1.55
N VAL A 69 12.55 2.54 2.84
CA VAL A 69 13.65 3.10 3.64
C VAL A 69 14.79 2.10 3.79
N ILE A 70 14.49 0.84 4.12
CA ILE A 70 15.51 -0.22 4.24
C ILE A 70 16.26 -0.38 2.91
N ASN A 71 15.54 -0.47 1.79
CA ASN A 71 16.13 -0.60 0.47
C ASN A 71 17.03 0.61 0.12
N HIS A 72 16.58 1.83 0.42
CA HIS A 72 17.37 3.04 0.17
C HIS A 72 18.66 3.07 0.99
N ILE A 73 18.60 2.67 2.26
CA ILE A 73 19.77 2.59 3.16
C ILE A 73 20.78 1.55 2.64
N VAL A 74 20.32 0.38 2.19
CA VAL A 74 21.20 -0.67 1.65
C VAL A 74 21.91 -0.20 0.38
N LEU A 75 21.19 0.43 -0.56
CA LEU A 75 21.75 0.88 -1.84
C LEU A 75 22.72 2.06 -1.70
N THR A 76 22.52 2.94 -0.72
CA THR A 76 23.44 4.07 -0.48
C THR A 76 24.72 3.68 0.25
N ARG A 77 24.76 2.53 0.92
CA ARG A 77 25.96 2.01 1.60
C ARG A 77 26.95 1.33 0.66
N SER A 78 26.54 0.95 -0.54
CA SER A 78 27.34 0.14 -1.48
C SER A 78 28.25 0.93 -2.43
N PHE A 79 28.40 2.25 -2.24
CA PHE A 79 29.35 3.06 -3.02
C PHE A 79 30.46 3.66 -2.13
N PRO A 80 31.45 2.86 -1.69
CA PRO A 80 32.71 3.40 -1.23
C PRO A 80 33.45 4.03 -2.43
N ARG A 81 34.01 5.22 -2.22
CA ARG A 81 34.90 5.86 -3.20
C ARG A 81 36.26 5.16 -3.15
N GLU A 82 36.41 4.04 -3.86
CA GLU A 82 37.73 3.57 -4.28
C GLU A 82 38.24 4.52 -5.38
N GLY A 83 39.22 5.35 -5.06
CA GLY A 83 39.90 6.22 -6.02
C GLY A 83 40.18 7.63 -5.51
N ALA A 84 40.73 7.74 -4.30
CA ALA A 84 41.48 8.92 -3.88
C ALA A 84 42.91 8.48 -3.56
N ILE A 85 43.68 8.21 -4.62
CA ILE A 85 45.15 8.32 -4.66
C ILE A 85 45.55 8.84 -6.04
#